data_AF-A0A2M6V3F3-F1
#
_entry.id   AF-A0A2M6V3F3-F1
#
_cell.length_a   1.000
_cell.length_b   1.000
_cell.length_c   1.000
_cell.angle_alpha   90.00
_cell.angle_beta   90.00
_cell.angle_gamma   90.00
#
_symmetry.space_group_name_H-M   'P 1'
#
loop_
_entity.id
_entity.type
_entity.pdbx_description
1 polymer ?
#
loop_
_entity_poly.entity_id
_entity_poly.type
_entity_poly.pdbx_seq_one_letter_code
_entity_poly.pdbx_strand_id
1 'polypeptide(L)'
;MNRLNTSRLALSVLLASAGLATAVSAQAQPMMGEMGMHHNEGRMHERLVKHWEKRQVELKAKLHLTEVQEPAWRSFVEGMKVPAKPLGQQIEREVLAKLSTPERMEKMGVVHEANLAAMQAHIKQRTEATRTFYNQLSVEQQKVFDAETLPEQTRWKGKRD
;
A
#
# COMPACT_ATOMS: atom_id res chain seq x y z
N MET A 1 -50.53 52.43 1.02
CA MET A 1 -50.08 53.81 0.73
C MET A 1 -49.40 54.38 1.95
N ASN A 2 -48.08 54.55 1.92
CA ASN A 2 -47.37 55.77 2.32
C ASN A 2 -45.88 55.60 2.04
N ARG A 3 -45.32 56.67 1.52
CA ARG A 3 -44.03 56.79 0.83
C ARG A 3 -42.99 57.42 1.77
N LEU A 4 -41.73 57.03 1.54
CA LEU A 4 -40.47 57.80 1.66
C LEU A 4 -40.02 58.27 3.06
N ASN A 5 -38.76 57.96 3.42
CA ASN A 5 -37.68 58.94 3.28
C ASN A 5 -36.29 58.32 3.54
N THR A 6 -35.42 58.52 2.56
CA THR A 6 -33.96 58.39 2.61
C THR A 6 -33.35 59.51 3.45
N SER A 7 -32.22 59.25 4.13
CA SER A 7 -31.04 60.13 4.22
C SER A 7 -30.15 59.74 5.42
N ARG A 8 -28.90 59.32 5.16
CA ARG A 8 -27.68 60.13 5.30
C ARG A 8 -26.46 59.21 5.36
N LEU A 9 -25.58 59.44 4.39
CA LEU A 9 -24.20 59.02 4.35
C LEU A 9 -23.46 59.53 5.59
N ALA A 10 -22.66 58.67 6.21
CA ALA A 10 -21.55 59.09 7.05
C ALA A 10 -20.30 58.31 6.59
N LEU A 11 -19.44 59.04 5.88
CA LEU A 11 -18.06 58.67 5.59
C LEU A 11 -17.30 58.56 6.92
N SER A 12 -16.52 57.50 7.11
CA SER A 12 -15.43 57.49 8.08
C SER A 12 -14.26 56.74 7.46
N VAL A 13 -13.34 57.52 6.91
CA VAL A 13 -12.01 57.09 6.49
C VAL A 13 -11.16 56.91 7.74
N LEU A 14 -10.54 55.74 7.89
CA LEU A 14 -9.35 55.60 8.72
C LEU A 14 -8.37 54.67 7.99
N LEU A 15 -7.34 55.30 7.45
CA LEU A 15 -6.12 54.69 6.93
C LEU A 15 -5.46 53.84 8.03
N ALA A 16 -5.14 52.59 7.70
CA ALA A 16 -4.14 51.81 8.43
C ALA A 16 -3.17 51.20 7.42
N SER A 17 -2.05 51.90 7.27
CA SER A 17 -0.68 51.43 7.04
C SER A 17 -0.45 50.09 6.34
N ALA A 18 0.25 50.19 5.19
CA ALA A 18 0.97 49.12 4.54
C ALA A 18 1.98 48.43 5.48
N GLY A 19 1.91 47.09 5.54
CA GLY A 19 3.00 46.23 6.00
C GLY A 19 3.66 45.58 4.78
N LEU A 20 4.92 45.91 4.56
CA LEU A 20 5.77 45.41 3.48
C LEU A 20 5.89 43.87 3.50
N ALA A 21 5.72 43.27 2.34
CA ALA A 21 6.21 41.94 2.02
C ALA A 21 7.74 41.97 1.76
N THR A 22 8.36 40.79 1.81
CA THR A 22 9.80 40.44 1.61
C THR A 22 10.64 40.51 2.90
N ALA A 23 11.45 39.52 3.28
CA ALA A 23 12.08 38.44 2.52
C ALA A 23 12.21 37.14 3.35
N VAL A 24 12.03 36.03 2.64
CA VAL A 24 12.39 34.67 3.03
C VAL A 24 13.91 34.59 3.20
N SER A 25 14.39 34.23 4.40
CA SER A 25 15.71 33.64 4.56
C SER A 25 15.53 32.14 4.80
N ALA A 26 15.76 31.40 3.73
CA ALA A 26 15.89 29.95 3.73
C ALA A 26 17.14 29.57 4.52
N GLN A 27 16.96 29.03 5.71
CA GLN A 27 17.94 28.16 6.37
C GLN A 27 17.28 26.80 6.60
N ALA A 28 16.90 26.16 5.50
CA ALA A 28 16.73 24.72 5.48
C ALA A 28 18.14 24.11 5.56
N GLN A 29 18.59 23.84 6.77
CA GLN A 29 19.73 22.94 6.98
C GLN A 29 19.34 21.57 6.39
N PRO A 30 20.15 20.94 5.54
CA PRO A 30 19.90 19.58 5.09
C PRO A 30 20.23 18.61 6.25
N MET A 31 19.39 18.61 7.28
CA MET A 31 19.43 17.63 8.36
C MET A 31 18.38 16.56 8.07
N MET A 32 18.69 15.67 7.14
CA MET A 32 18.30 14.27 7.21
C MET A 32 19.16 13.52 6.21
N GLY A 33 20.04 12.68 6.75
CA GLY A 33 20.91 11.84 5.96
C GLY A 33 20.15 11.03 4.93
N GLU A 34 20.85 10.75 3.85
CA GLU A 34 20.54 9.76 2.85
C GLU A 34 20.32 8.39 3.52
N MET A 35 19.13 8.19 4.09
CA MET A 35 18.69 6.91 4.62
C MET A 35 18.34 6.06 3.40
N GLY A 36 19.37 5.46 2.79
CA GLY A 36 19.25 4.63 1.61
C GLY A 36 18.30 3.45 1.83
N MET A 37 17.02 3.64 1.50
CA MET A 37 16.01 2.56 1.52
C MET A 37 16.28 1.48 0.46
N HIS A 38 17.09 1.79 -0.57
CA HIS A 38 17.38 0.87 -1.66
C HIS A 38 18.25 -0.35 -1.24
N HIS A 39 19.01 -0.29 -0.15
CA HIS A 39 19.92 -1.38 0.24
C HIS A 39 19.23 -2.56 0.96
N ASN A 40 17.92 -2.49 1.23
CA ASN A 40 17.22 -3.53 2.00
C ASN A 40 16.14 -4.28 1.24
N GLU A 41 15.78 -3.88 0.01
CA GLU A 41 14.67 -4.50 -0.73
C GLU A 41 14.93 -6.00 -0.99
N GLY A 42 16.12 -6.36 -1.48
CA GLY A 42 16.49 -7.76 -1.71
C GLY A 42 16.49 -8.60 -0.43
N ARG A 43 17.05 -8.07 0.68
CA ARG A 43 17.05 -8.75 1.99
C ARG A 43 15.66 -8.85 2.62
N MET A 44 14.77 -7.91 2.34
CA MET A 44 13.37 -7.99 2.77
C MET A 44 12.62 -9.06 1.97
N HIS A 45 12.79 -9.08 0.64
CA HIS A 45 12.20 -10.10 -0.22
C HIS A 45 12.66 -11.51 0.17
N GLU A 46 13.96 -11.73 0.37
CA GLU A 46 14.51 -13.02 0.79
C GLU A 46 13.91 -13.49 2.12
N ARG A 47 13.78 -12.58 3.10
CA ARG A 47 13.13 -12.89 4.38
C ARG A 47 11.66 -13.28 4.19
N LEU A 48 10.92 -12.55 3.36
CA LEU A 48 9.52 -12.87 3.06
C LEU A 48 9.38 -14.25 2.41
N VAL A 49 10.23 -14.58 1.44
CA VAL A 49 10.26 -15.90 0.79
C VAL A 49 10.55 -17.00 1.81
N LYS A 50 11.61 -16.86 2.62
CA LYS A 50 11.95 -17.85 3.65
C LYS A 50 10.82 -18.06 4.67
N HIS A 51 10.20 -16.98 5.13
CA HIS A 51 9.05 -17.06 6.04
C HIS A 51 7.83 -17.71 5.39
N TRP A 52 7.61 -17.46 4.10
CA TRP A 52 6.53 -18.08 3.34
C TRP A 52 6.78 -19.59 3.16
N GLU A 53 7.98 -19.99 2.74
CA GLU A 53 8.39 -21.39 2.58
C GLU A 53 8.24 -22.17 3.89
N LYS A 54 8.75 -21.61 5.00
CA LYS A 54 8.62 -22.19 6.33
C LYS A 54 7.15 -22.43 6.70
N ARG A 55 6.28 -21.42 6.49
CA ARG A 55 4.84 -21.56 6.76
C ARG A 55 4.18 -22.63 5.90
N GLN A 56 4.59 -22.79 4.64
CA GLN A 56 4.05 -23.85 3.79
C GLN A 56 4.41 -25.25 4.33
N VAL A 57 5.65 -25.45 4.75
CA VAL A 57 6.10 -26.72 5.33
C VAL A 57 5.35 -27.04 6.62
N GLU A 58 5.23 -26.07 7.53
CA GLU A 58 4.51 -26.22 8.79
C GLU A 58 3.02 -26.50 8.58
N LEU A 59 2.37 -25.76 7.69
CA LEU A 59 0.97 -25.96 7.35
C LEU A 59 0.73 -27.36 6.75
N LYS A 60 1.56 -27.78 5.79
CA LYS A 60 1.44 -29.11 5.17
C LYS A 60 1.53 -30.23 6.21
N ALA A 61 2.50 -30.11 7.13
CA ALA A 61 2.69 -31.09 8.19
C ALA A 61 1.47 -31.20 9.11
N LYS A 62 0.88 -30.06 9.50
CA LYS A 62 -0.32 -30.00 10.37
C LYS A 62 -1.59 -30.51 9.68
N LEU A 63 -1.70 -30.33 8.36
CA LEU A 63 -2.87 -30.78 7.61
C LEU A 63 -2.92 -32.30 7.40
N HIS A 64 -1.81 -33.03 7.62
CA HIS A 64 -1.73 -34.48 7.41
C HIS A 64 -2.37 -34.91 6.08
N LEU A 65 -1.95 -34.27 4.98
CA LEU A 65 -2.54 -34.50 3.66
C LEU A 65 -2.35 -35.94 3.20
N THR A 66 -3.39 -36.48 2.56
CA THR A 66 -3.33 -37.77 1.89
C THR A 66 -2.63 -37.64 0.53
N GLU A 67 -2.13 -38.76 -0.02
CA GLU A 67 -1.49 -38.78 -1.35
C GLU A 67 -2.41 -38.22 -2.46
N VAL A 68 -3.73 -38.41 -2.33
CA VAL A 68 -4.73 -37.90 -3.28
C VAL A 68 -4.84 -36.37 -3.24
N GLN A 69 -4.50 -35.72 -2.12
CA GLN A 69 -4.54 -34.26 -1.94
C GLN A 69 -3.23 -33.56 -2.33
N GLU A 70 -2.15 -34.30 -2.52
CA GLU A 70 -0.83 -33.76 -2.89
C GLU A 70 -0.83 -32.92 -4.18
N PRO A 71 -1.54 -33.31 -5.26
CA PRO A 71 -1.65 -32.46 -6.45
C PRO A 71 -2.32 -31.11 -6.17
N ALA A 72 -3.34 -31.09 -5.30
CA ALA A 72 -4.06 -29.88 -4.91
C ALA A 72 -3.17 -28.94 -4.10
N TRP A 73 -2.40 -29.51 -3.17
CA TRP A 73 -1.41 -28.78 -2.39
C TRP A 73 -0.35 -28.11 -3.26
N ARG A 74 0.20 -28.81 -4.26
CA ARG A 74 1.18 -28.20 -5.18
C ARG A 74 0.59 -27.02 -5.94
N SER A 75 -0.64 -27.15 -6.45
CA SER A 75 -1.33 -26.06 -7.15
C SER A 75 -1.60 -24.86 -6.23
N PHE A 76 -1.98 -25.11 -4.97
CA PHE A 76 -2.14 -24.08 -3.95
C PHE A 76 -0.84 -23.32 -3.70
N VAL A 77 0.25 -24.04 -3.42
CA VAL A 77 1.56 -23.45 -3.14
C VAL A 77 2.05 -22.63 -4.34
N GLU A 78 1.89 -23.13 -5.56
CA GLU A 78 2.24 -22.37 -6.77
C GLU A 78 1.45 -21.06 -6.88
N GLY A 79 0.13 -21.13 -6.67
CA GLY A 79 -0.74 -19.95 -6.71
C GLY A 79 -0.49 -18.94 -5.59
N MET A 80 0.26 -19.32 -4.55
CA MET A 80 0.52 -18.50 -3.36
C MET A 80 1.95 -17.97 -3.29
N LYS A 81 2.81 -18.27 -4.27
CA LYS A 81 4.21 -17.81 -4.31
C LYS A 81 4.31 -16.30 -4.21
N VAL A 82 5.34 -15.84 -3.50
CA VAL A 82 5.70 -14.42 -3.48
C VAL A 82 6.31 -14.06 -4.85
N PRO A 83 5.79 -13.04 -5.56
CA PRO A 83 6.34 -12.63 -6.85
C PRO A 83 7.81 -12.22 -6.74
N ALA A 84 8.66 -12.76 -7.63
CA ALA A 84 10.09 -12.44 -7.67
C ALA A 84 10.38 -10.99 -8.11
N LYS A 85 9.41 -10.35 -8.78
CA LYS A 85 9.45 -8.95 -9.17
C LYS A 85 8.27 -8.20 -8.54
N PRO A 86 8.40 -6.89 -8.26
CA PRO A 86 7.26 -6.08 -7.86
C PRO A 86 6.11 -6.23 -8.85
N LEU A 87 4.88 -6.36 -8.33
CA LEU A 87 3.67 -6.50 -9.14
C LEU A 87 3.29 -5.21 -9.90
N GLY A 88 3.91 -4.09 -9.53
CA GLY A 88 3.65 -2.78 -10.12
C GLY A 88 4.82 -2.26 -10.93
N GLN A 89 4.50 -1.42 -11.91
CA GLN A 89 5.46 -0.60 -12.61
C GLN A 89 6.03 0.47 -11.67
N GLN A 90 7.35 0.57 -11.64
CA GLN A 90 8.05 1.69 -11.06
C GLN A 90 8.30 2.74 -12.14
N ILE A 91 8.18 4.02 -11.77
CA ILE A 91 8.52 5.11 -12.69
C ILE A 91 9.92 5.60 -12.37
N GLU A 92 10.77 5.64 -13.39
CA GLU A 92 12.12 6.19 -13.28
C GLU A 92 12.07 7.67 -12.93
N ARG A 93 12.86 8.06 -11.93
CA ARG A 93 12.91 9.45 -11.45
C ARG A 93 13.31 10.43 -12.57
N GLU A 94 14.18 9.99 -13.48
CA GLU A 94 14.63 10.80 -14.62
C GLU A 94 13.51 11.10 -15.62
N VAL A 95 12.59 10.15 -15.81
CA VAL A 95 11.41 10.35 -16.67
C VAL A 95 10.51 11.42 -16.06
N LEU A 96 10.30 11.38 -14.74
CA LEU A 96 9.48 12.38 -14.03
C LEU A 96 10.10 13.77 -14.01
N ALA A 97 11.42 13.85 -13.98
CA ALA A 97 12.16 15.11 -13.97
C ALA A 97 12.01 15.88 -15.29
N LYS A 98 11.75 15.18 -16.40
CA LYS A 98 11.50 15.77 -17.73
C LYS A 98 10.06 16.25 -17.94
N LEU A 99 9.15 15.93 -17.03
CA LEU A 99 7.73 16.31 -17.10
C LEU A 99 7.46 17.56 -16.25
N SER A 100 6.55 18.40 -16.74
CA SER A 100 5.96 19.46 -15.92
C SER A 100 5.16 18.88 -14.76
N THR A 101 4.85 19.69 -13.73
CA THR A 101 4.12 19.21 -12.56
C THR A 101 2.74 18.60 -12.89
N PRO A 102 1.89 19.22 -13.75
CA PRO A 102 0.62 18.61 -14.15
C PRO A 102 0.79 17.27 -14.86
N GLU A 103 1.70 17.18 -15.84
CA GLU A 103 1.98 15.95 -16.58
C GLU A 103 2.53 14.84 -15.66
N ARG A 104 3.33 15.22 -14.66
CA ARG A 104 3.83 14.28 -13.65
C ARG A 104 2.70 13.69 -12.82
N MET A 105 1.72 14.51 -12.42
CA MET A 105 0.55 14.04 -11.66
C MET A 105 -0.28 13.06 -12.49
N GLU A 106 -0.53 13.38 -13.76
CA GLU A 106 -1.24 12.49 -14.68
C GLU A 106 -0.51 11.16 -14.85
N LYS A 107 0.81 11.22 -15.13
CA LYS A 107 1.63 10.01 -15.29
C LYS A 107 1.64 9.13 -14.05
N MET A 108 1.69 9.74 -12.86
CA MET A 108 1.60 9.04 -11.59
C MET A 108 0.23 8.40 -11.37
N GLY A 109 -0.85 9.09 -11.72
CA GLY A 109 -2.20 8.55 -11.66
C GLY A 109 -2.34 7.29 -12.50
N VAL A 110 -1.92 7.34 -13.77
CA VAL A 110 -1.97 6.20 -14.69
C VAL A 110 -1.20 4.99 -14.16
N VAL A 111 0.03 5.20 -13.66
CA VAL A 111 0.84 4.10 -13.13
C VAL A 111 0.25 3.57 -11.81
N HIS A 112 -0.31 4.44 -10.98
CA HIS A 112 -1.00 4.01 -9.76
C HIS A 112 -2.20 3.10 -10.09
N GLU A 113 -3.04 3.50 -11.04
CA GLU A 113 -4.18 2.69 -11.49
C GLU A 113 -3.73 1.34 -12.07
N ALA A 114 -2.69 1.33 -12.92
CA ALA A 114 -2.13 0.10 -13.45
C ALA A 114 -1.61 -0.83 -12.34
N ASN A 115 -0.94 -0.27 -11.33
CA ASN A 115 -0.43 -1.02 -10.19
C ASN A 115 -1.57 -1.60 -9.33
N LEU A 116 -2.63 -0.82 -9.10
CA LEU A 116 -3.82 -1.31 -8.39
C LEU A 116 -4.47 -2.47 -9.13
N ALA A 117 -4.63 -2.37 -10.46
CA ALA A 117 -5.19 -3.44 -11.28
C ALA A 117 -4.34 -4.73 -11.20
N ALA A 118 -3.01 -4.60 -11.29
CA ALA A 118 -2.09 -5.74 -11.16
C ALA A 118 -2.16 -6.39 -9.77
N MET A 119 -2.24 -5.59 -8.70
CA MET A 119 -2.42 -6.09 -7.33
C MET A 119 -3.76 -6.82 -7.17
N GLN A 120 -4.84 -6.27 -7.74
CA GLN A 120 -6.17 -6.89 -7.68
C GLN A 120 -6.19 -8.24 -8.40
N ALA A 121 -5.58 -8.33 -9.58
CA ALA A 121 -5.45 -9.58 -10.32
C ALA A 121 -4.69 -10.64 -9.51
N HIS A 122 -3.58 -10.25 -8.87
CA HIS A 122 -2.80 -11.15 -8.03
C HIS A 122 -3.58 -11.62 -6.79
N ILE A 123 -4.33 -10.74 -6.13
CA ILE A 123 -5.20 -11.12 -5.00
C ILE A 123 -6.28 -12.10 -5.45
N LYS A 124 -6.89 -11.87 -6.62
CA LYS A 124 -7.89 -12.78 -7.18
C LYS A 124 -7.33 -14.17 -7.42
N GLN A 125 -6.16 -14.27 -8.05
CA GLN A 125 -5.47 -15.55 -8.28
C GLN A 125 -5.22 -16.31 -6.97
N ARG A 126 -4.68 -15.63 -5.95
CA ARG A 126 -4.43 -16.24 -4.63
C ARG A 126 -5.72 -16.71 -3.95
N THR A 127 -6.78 -15.93 -4.06
CA THR A 127 -8.10 -16.25 -3.51
C THR A 127 -8.69 -17.49 -4.18
N GLU A 128 -8.57 -17.59 -5.51
CA GLU A 128 -9.04 -18.75 -6.28
C GLU A 128 -8.23 -20.01 -5.98
N ALA A 129 -6.90 -19.90 -5.86
CA ALA A 129 -6.04 -21.01 -5.44
C ALA A 129 -6.40 -21.51 -4.04
N THR A 130 -6.62 -20.59 -3.09
CA THR A 130 -7.04 -20.92 -1.72
C THR A 130 -8.41 -21.60 -1.71
N ARG A 131 -9.40 -21.04 -2.41
CA ARG A 131 -10.75 -21.62 -2.48
C ARG A 131 -10.74 -23.03 -3.07
N THR A 132 -10.00 -23.22 -4.16
CA THR A 132 -9.88 -24.52 -4.83
C THR A 132 -9.27 -25.57 -3.90
N PHE A 133 -8.21 -25.21 -3.17
CA PHE A 133 -7.57 -26.12 -2.23
C PHE A 133 -8.44 -26.43 -1.01
N TYR A 134 -9.05 -25.41 -0.42
CA TYR A 134 -9.90 -25.53 0.76
C TYR A 134 -11.09 -26.48 0.52
N ASN A 135 -11.67 -26.46 -0.69
CA ASN A 135 -12.76 -27.36 -1.07
C ASN A 135 -12.34 -28.84 -1.17
N GLN A 136 -11.04 -29.14 -1.21
CA GLN A 136 -10.51 -30.50 -1.24
C GLN A 136 -10.05 -31.00 0.15
N LEU A 137 -10.11 -30.14 1.16
CA LEU A 137 -9.81 -30.50 2.54
C LEU A 137 -11.02 -31.16 3.20
N SER A 138 -10.76 -32.10 4.10
CA SER A 138 -11.79 -32.61 5.02
C SER A 138 -12.22 -31.53 6.01
N VAL A 139 -13.35 -31.72 6.69
CA VAL A 139 -13.84 -30.78 7.72
C VAL A 139 -12.82 -30.56 8.84
N GLU A 140 -12.06 -31.60 9.21
CA GLU A 140 -11.02 -31.49 10.24
C GLU A 140 -9.81 -30.69 9.73
N GLN A 141 -9.39 -30.94 8.50
CA GLN A 141 -8.29 -30.20 7.86
C GLN A 141 -8.65 -28.73 7.62
N GLN A 142 -9.90 -28.44 7.28
CA GLN A 142 -10.41 -27.08 7.15
C GLN A 142 -10.26 -26.29 8.45
N LYS A 143 -10.62 -26.87 9.60
CA LYS A 143 -10.43 -26.23 10.91
C LYS A 143 -8.95 -25.92 11.20
N VAL A 144 -8.05 -26.84 10.86
CA VAL A 144 -6.60 -26.62 10.99
C VAL A 144 -6.16 -25.49 10.06
N PHE A 145 -6.59 -25.51 8.80
CA PHE A 145 -6.28 -24.46 7.83
C PHE A 145 -6.74 -23.08 8.32
N ASP A 146 -7.97 -22.96 8.82
CA ASP A 146 -8.54 -21.71 9.33
C ASP A 146 -7.73 -21.16 10.51
N ALA A 147 -7.34 -22.02 11.45
CA ALA A 147 -6.55 -21.63 12.61
C ALA A 147 -5.13 -21.15 12.23
N GLU A 148 -4.50 -21.85 11.29
CA GLU A 148 -3.12 -21.59 10.88
C GLU A 148 -2.97 -20.44 9.87
N THR A 149 -4.04 -20.11 9.13
CA THR A 149 -4.03 -19.05 8.12
C THR A 149 -4.68 -17.76 8.57
N LEU A 150 -5.16 -17.71 9.82
CA LEU A 150 -5.67 -16.49 10.43
C LEU A 150 -4.61 -15.39 10.36
N PRO A 151 -4.92 -14.20 9.78
CA PRO A 151 -3.98 -13.10 9.77
C PRO A 151 -3.59 -12.74 11.20
N GLU A 152 -2.28 -12.77 11.47
CA GLU A 152 -1.77 -12.31 12.75
C GLU A 152 -2.24 -10.87 12.95
N GLN A 153 -3.01 -10.63 14.01
CA GLN A 153 -3.33 -9.26 14.39
C GLN A 153 -2.00 -8.60 14.74
N THR A 154 -1.44 -7.83 13.79
CA THR A 154 -0.33 -6.93 14.08
C THR A 154 -0.82 -5.99 15.17
N ARG A 155 -0.48 -6.32 16.42
CA ARG A 155 -0.73 -5.49 17.58
C ARG A 155 0.04 -4.21 17.35
N TRP A 156 -0.62 -3.20 16.81
CA TRP A 156 -0.12 -1.82 16.78
C TRP A 156 -0.06 -1.35 18.23
N LYS A 157 1.01 -1.76 18.91
CA LYS A 157 1.34 -1.32 20.26
C LYS A 157 2.13 -0.04 20.07
N GLY A 158 1.45 1.03 19.67
CA GLY A 158 2.01 2.37 19.78
C GLY A 158 2.42 2.57 21.24
N LYS A 159 3.72 2.76 21.49
CA LYS A 159 4.15 3.30 22.78
C LYS A 159 3.48 4.67 22.89
N ARG A 160 2.55 4.81 23.83
CA ARG A 160 2.20 6.12 24.36
C ARG A 160 3.36 6.45 25.30
N ASP A 161 4.25 7.31 24.85
CA ASP A 161 5.12 8.06 25.76
C ASP A 161 4.27 9.03 26.59
#